data_AF-A0A955Z0T2-F1
#
_entry.id   AF-A0A955Z0T2-F1
#
_cell.length_a   1.000
_cell.length_b   1.000
_cell.length_c   1.000
_cell.angle_alpha   90.00
_cell.angle_beta   90.00
_cell.angle_gamma   90.00
#
_symmetry.space_group_name_H-M   'P 1'
#
loop_
_entity.id
_entity.type
_entity.pdbx_description
1 polymer ?
#
loop_
_entity_poly.entity_id
_entity_poly.type
_entity_poly.pdbx_seq_one_letter_code
_entity_poly.pdbx_strand_id
1 'polypeptide(L)'
;MGERKQIPSALSNASLTTGGTGGLDYSPVAMMPDVRVIKIGGQSVLDRGRVAVFPILDELVEASSKYKLLLCCGGGTRARHIYSMAADLELPTGVLAALGGYVPRQNARMVQMLLAKHGGIYIMNDDFEKLPLYFRMGCIPIMTGMPPYGYWEKPSQTGRIPQHRTDTGVFLSAEVLGAKRAIFIKDEAGLYDDDPKKNKAA
;
A
#
# COMPACT_ATOMS: atom_id res chain seq x y z
N MET A 1 23.17 37.84 14.89
CA MET A 1 22.68 36.45 14.80
C MET A 1 22.81 35.82 16.17
N GLY A 2 21.74 35.25 16.71
CA GLY A 2 21.82 34.52 18.00
C GLY A 2 22.65 33.24 17.85
N GLU A 3 23.32 32.85 18.93
CA GLU A 3 24.12 31.62 18.97
C GLU A 3 23.20 30.38 18.81
N ARG A 4 23.57 29.47 17.90
CA ARG A 4 22.83 28.22 17.68
C ARG A 4 23.02 27.30 18.88
N LYS A 5 21.94 27.05 19.63
CA LYS A 5 21.95 26.04 20.70
C LYS A 5 22.04 24.64 20.09
N GLN A 6 23.01 23.85 20.54
CA GLN A 6 23.25 22.50 20.05
C GLN A 6 22.89 21.46 21.11
N ILE A 7 22.37 20.32 20.65
CA ILE A 7 22.16 19.13 21.50
C ILE A 7 23.33 18.18 21.22
N PRO A 8 24.14 17.80 22.23
CA PRO A 8 25.21 16.83 22.06
C PRO A 8 24.66 15.50 21.52
N SER A 9 25.07 15.12 20.31
CA SER A 9 24.71 13.84 19.67
C SER A 9 25.65 13.54 18.51
N ALA A 10 25.67 12.29 18.05
CA ALA A 10 26.42 11.88 16.85
C ALA A 10 25.96 12.61 15.56
N LEU A 11 24.74 13.13 15.55
CA LEU A 11 24.17 13.90 14.44
C LEU A 11 24.24 15.41 14.68
N SER A 12 24.94 15.87 15.72
CA SER A 12 25.08 17.31 15.98
C SER A 12 25.74 17.99 14.78
N ASN A 13 25.11 19.07 14.31
CA ASN A 13 25.51 19.82 13.11
C ASN A 13 25.45 19.06 11.77
N ALA A 14 24.96 17.82 11.73
CA ALA A 14 24.76 17.11 10.47
C ALA A 14 23.65 17.78 9.64
N SER A 15 23.87 17.94 8.32
CA SER A 15 22.86 18.47 7.39
C SER A 15 21.84 17.42 6.95
N LEU A 16 22.14 16.13 7.14
CA LEU A 16 21.38 14.98 6.65
C LEU A 16 21.19 14.98 5.12
N THR A 17 22.09 15.63 4.38
CA THR A 17 22.10 15.68 2.91
C THR A 17 23.23 14.88 2.27
N THR A 18 24.10 14.28 3.09
CA THR A 18 25.18 13.41 2.63
C THR A 18 24.67 11.98 2.53
N GLY A 19 25.04 11.24 1.48
CA GLY A 19 24.54 9.87 1.23
C GLY A 19 25.09 8.79 2.17
N GLY A 20 25.74 9.16 3.28
CA GLY A 20 26.29 8.24 4.26
C GLY A 20 25.56 8.33 5.60
N THR A 21 25.77 7.34 6.48
CA THR A 21 25.12 7.26 7.79
C THR A 21 25.61 8.31 8.80
N GLY A 22 26.52 9.20 8.40
CA GLY A 22 27.17 10.16 9.30
C GLY A 22 28.00 9.46 10.39
N GLY A 23 28.48 8.24 10.14
CA GLY A 23 29.18 7.41 11.13
C GLY A 23 28.26 6.61 12.06
N LEU A 24 26.94 6.64 11.84
CA LEU A 24 26.01 5.75 12.55
C LEU A 24 26.13 4.32 12.00
N ASP A 25 26.10 3.36 12.92
CA ASP A 25 25.87 1.96 12.57
C ASP A 25 24.40 1.77 12.17
N TYR A 26 24.15 1.40 10.92
CA TYR A 26 22.80 1.21 10.39
C TYR A 26 22.44 -0.28 10.38
N SER A 27 21.74 -0.70 11.45
CA SER A 27 21.26 -2.08 11.62
C SER A 27 19.74 -2.06 11.83
N PRO A 28 18.94 -2.07 10.74
CA PRO A 28 17.48 -2.01 10.84
C PRO A 28 16.91 -3.30 11.46
N VAL A 29 15.87 -3.15 12.29
CA VAL A 29 15.19 -4.26 12.98
C VAL A 29 13.82 -4.49 12.35
N ALA A 30 13.50 -5.74 12.00
CA ALA A 30 12.19 -6.10 11.50
C ALA A 30 11.13 -5.93 12.60
N MET A 31 10.18 -5.02 12.38
CA MET A 31 9.13 -4.70 13.36
C MET A 31 8.13 -5.85 13.52
N MET A 32 7.72 -6.47 12.42
CA MET A 32 6.72 -7.55 12.38
C MET A 32 7.03 -8.58 11.27
N PRO A 33 8.14 -9.33 11.40
CA PRO A 33 8.62 -10.22 10.33
C PRO A 33 7.69 -11.40 10.02
N ASP A 34 6.71 -11.67 10.88
CA ASP A 34 5.73 -12.75 10.74
C ASP A 34 4.44 -12.31 10.03
N VAL A 35 4.29 -11.02 9.72
CA VAL A 35 3.17 -10.48 8.95
C VAL A 35 3.35 -10.77 7.46
N ARG A 36 2.23 -11.04 6.79
CA ARG A 36 2.13 -11.13 5.33
C ARG A 36 1.32 -9.96 4.83
N VAL A 37 1.94 -9.12 4.02
CA VAL A 37 1.24 -8.00 3.39
C VAL A 37 0.70 -8.47 2.05
N ILE A 38 -0.60 -8.38 1.87
CA ILE A 38 -1.30 -8.93 0.71
C ILE A 38 -2.03 -7.81 -0.02
N LYS A 39 -1.71 -7.60 -1.29
CA LYS A 39 -2.51 -6.76 -2.16
C LYS A 39 -3.64 -7.55 -2.79
N ILE A 40 -4.86 -7.06 -2.64
CA ILE A 40 -6.00 -7.47 -3.46
C ILE A 40 -6.15 -6.46 -4.60
N GLY A 41 -5.92 -6.89 -5.84
CA GLY A 41 -5.93 -6.00 -7.00
C GLY A 41 -7.30 -5.34 -7.24
N GLY A 42 -7.29 -4.02 -7.42
CA GLY A 42 -8.53 -3.25 -7.63
C GLY A 42 -9.24 -3.67 -8.91
N GLN A 43 -8.56 -3.56 -10.05
CA GLN A 43 -9.16 -3.90 -11.33
C GLN A 43 -9.18 -5.40 -11.62
N SER A 44 -8.09 -6.08 -11.24
CA SER A 44 -7.91 -7.49 -11.52
C SER A 44 -8.80 -8.37 -10.66
N VAL A 45 -9.25 -7.91 -9.49
CA VAL A 45 -10.07 -8.72 -8.56
C VAL A 45 -11.32 -7.97 -8.12
N LEU A 46 -11.17 -6.84 -7.42
CA LEU A 46 -12.30 -6.19 -6.71
C LEU A 46 -13.39 -5.70 -7.66
N ASP A 47 -13.03 -5.16 -8.82
CA ASP A 47 -13.97 -4.70 -9.85
C ASP A 47 -14.72 -5.87 -10.53
N ARG A 48 -14.25 -7.12 -10.39
CA ARG A 48 -14.92 -8.32 -10.94
C ARG A 48 -16.03 -8.85 -10.01
N GLY A 49 -16.23 -8.21 -8.87
CA GLY A 49 -17.34 -8.50 -7.97
C GLY A 49 -17.29 -9.91 -7.36
N ARG A 50 -18.47 -10.42 -7.00
CA ARG A 50 -18.63 -11.64 -6.19
C ARG A 50 -17.82 -12.84 -6.69
N VAL A 51 -17.86 -13.10 -8.00
CA VAL A 51 -17.25 -14.31 -8.60
C VAL A 51 -15.74 -14.37 -8.37
N ALA A 52 -15.04 -13.24 -8.40
CA ALA A 52 -13.61 -13.20 -8.11
C ALA A 52 -13.35 -12.97 -6.61
N VAL A 53 -14.10 -12.06 -5.97
CA VAL A 53 -13.82 -11.62 -4.60
C VAL A 53 -14.10 -12.71 -3.59
N PHE A 54 -15.25 -13.39 -3.65
CA PHE A 54 -15.67 -14.29 -2.58
C PHE A 54 -14.73 -15.48 -2.38
N PRO A 55 -14.33 -16.23 -3.43
CA PRO A 55 -13.39 -17.34 -3.25
C PRO A 55 -12.05 -16.89 -2.64
N ILE A 56 -11.53 -15.74 -3.05
CA ILE A 56 -10.29 -15.18 -2.49
C ILE A 56 -10.47 -14.82 -1.02
N LEU A 57 -11.61 -14.23 -0.63
CA LEU A 57 -11.87 -13.92 0.77
C LEU A 57 -12.01 -15.18 1.63
N ASP A 58 -12.64 -16.23 1.12
CA ASP A 58 -12.75 -17.52 1.82
C ASP A 58 -11.35 -18.12 2.09
N GLU A 59 -10.46 -18.12 1.10
CA GLU A 59 -9.07 -18.55 1.26
C GLU A 59 -8.29 -17.66 2.26
N LEU A 60 -8.48 -16.35 2.23
CA LEU A 60 -7.83 -15.42 3.16
C LEU A 60 -8.32 -15.61 4.60
N VAL A 61 -9.61 -15.89 4.81
CA VAL A 61 -10.18 -16.21 6.11
C VAL A 61 -9.58 -17.51 6.65
N GLU A 62 -9.50 -18.56 5.83
CA GLU A 62 -8.86 -19.81 6.24
C GLU A 62 -7.39 -19.59 6.61
N ALA A 63 -6.64 -18.88 5.77
CA ALA A 63 -5.24 -18.56 5.99
C ALA A 63 -5.02 -17.67 7.24
N SER A 64 -5.98 -16.82 7.59
CA SER A 64 -5.87 -15.92 8.75
C SER A 64 -5.74 -16.66 10.08
N SER A 65 -6.23 -17.90 10.16
CA SER A 65 -6.09 -18.76 11.35
C SER A 65 -4.63 -19.16 11.65
N LYS A 66 -3.78 -19.14 10.61
CA LYS A 66 -2.38 -19.58 10.69
C LYS A 66 -1.39 -18.43 10.56
N TYR A 67 -1.80 -17.32 9.95
CA TYR A 67 -0.89 -16.25 9.55
C TYR A 67 -1.48 -14.86 9.84
N LYS A 68 -0.62 -13.94 10.27
CA LYS A 68 -1.00 -12.52 10.40
C LYS A 68 -1.07 -11.88 9.01
N LEU A 69 -2.27 -11.52 8.57
CA LEU A 69 -2.51 -10.95 7.25
C LEU A 69 -2.82 -9.47 7.35
N LEU A 70 -2.02 -8.63 6.69
CA LEU A 70 -2.36 -7.23 6.41
C LEU A 70 -2.89 -7.14 4.98
N LEU A 71 -4.19 -6.86 4.83
CA LEU A 71 -4.84 -6.79 3.52
C LEU A 71 -4.86 -5.36 3.00
N CYS A 72 -4.39 -5.15 1.78
CA CYS A 72 -4.27 -3.84 1.15
C CYS A 72 -5.04 -3.81 -0.17
N CYS A 73 -6.02 -2.92 -0.30
CA CYS A 73 -6.89 -2.89 -1.48
C CYS A 73 -6.36 -1.97 -2.59
N GLY A 74 -6.48 -2.44 -3.83
CA GLY A 74 -6.18 -1.66 -5.04
C GLY A 74 -7.28 -0.67 -5.43
N GLY A 75 -6.99 0.28 -6.32
CA GLY A 75 -7.95 1.29 -6.78
C GLY A 75 -8.95 0.76 -7.82
N GLY A 76 -8.46 0.32 -8.98
CA GLY A 76 -9.33 -0.21 -10.04
C GLY A 76 -9.79 0.84 -11.05
N THR A 77 -10.85 0.51 -11.78
CA THR A 77 -11.33 1.29 -12.93
C THR A 77 -11.84 2.68 -12.53
N ARG A 78 -12.47 2.80 -11.35
CA ARG A 78 -12.92 4.12 -10.83
C ARG A 78 -11.75 5.06 -10.58
N ALA A 79 -10.59 4.55 -10.16
CA ALA A 79 -9.39 5.38 -10.02
C ALA A 79 -8.88 5.85 -11.38
N ARG A 80 -8.92 4.98 -12.40
CA ARG A 80 -8.57 5.36 -13.79
C ARG A 80 -9.49 6.45 -14.34
N HIS A 81 -10.80 6.36 -14.07
CA HIS A 81 -11.76 7.38 -14.47
C HIS A 81 -11.44 8.74 -13.81
N ILE A 82 -11.15 8.75 -12.49
CA ILE A 82 -10.72 9.95 -11.78
C ILE A 82 -9.45 10.53 -12.41
N TYR A 83 -8.46 9.69 -12.73
CA TYR A 83 -7.22 10.16 -13.35
C TYR A 83 -7.46 10.77 -14.73
N SER A 84 -8.37 10.20 -15.53
CA SER A 84 -8.74 10.76 -16.84
C SER A 84 -9.33 12.16 -16.66
N MET A 85 -10.38 12.30 -15.85
CA MET A 85 -11.04 13.59 -15.61
C MET A 85 -10.09 14.64 -15.03
N ALA A 86 -9.25 14.24 -14.08
CA ALA A 86 -8.30 15.14 -13.46
C ALA A 86 -7.18 15.56 -14.42
N ALA A 87 -6.75 14.67 -15.32
CA ALA A 87 -5.77 14.99 -16.36
C ALA A 87 -6.36 15.93 -17.41
N ASP A 88 -7.62 15.74 -17.80
CA ASP A 88 -8.35 16.62 -18.74
C ASP A 88 -8.52 18.03 -18.16
N LEU A 89 -8.69 18.15 -16.85
CA LEU A 89 -8.70 19.41 -16.10
C LEU A 89 -7.30 19.95 -15.76
N GLU A 90 -6.25 19.30 -16.27
CA GLU A 90 -4.84 19.66 -16.05
C GLU A 90 -4.41 19.73 -14.59
N LEU A 91 -5.07 18.98 -13.72
CA LEU A 91 -4.74 18.96 -12.30
C LEU A 91 -3.34 18.37 -12.08
N PRO A 92 -2.59 18.86 -11.07
CA PRO A 92 -1.24 18.38 -10.81
C PRO A 92 -1.23 16.98 -10.20
N THR A 93 -0.12 16.26 -10.34
CA THR A 93 0.05 14.86 -9.88
C THR A 93 -0.37 14.63 -8.44
N GLY A 94 -0.06 15.57 -7.53
CA GLY A 94 -0.47 15.46 -6.12
C GLY A 94 -1.99 15.46 -5.93
N VAL A 95 -2.73 16.21 -6.75
CA VAL A 95 -4.20 16.20 -6.72
C VAL A 95 -4.74 14.89 -7.29
N LEU A 96 -4.15 14.38 -8.37
CA LEU A 96 -4.50 13.05 -8.90
C LEU A 96 -4.26 11.95 -7.86
N ALA A 97 -3.14 12.00 -7.15
CA ALA A 97 -2.81 11.04 -6.09
C ALA A 97 -3.82 11.08 -4.94
N ALA A 98 -4.19 12.29 -4.48
CA ALA A 98 -5.20 12.47 -3.44
C ALA A 98 -6.57 11.94 -3.89
N LEU A 99 -7.04 12.32 -5.08
CA LEU A 99 -8.35 11.90 -5.60
C LEU A 99 -8.41 10.40 -5.89
N GLY A 100 -7.40 9.85 -6.56
CA GLY A 100 -7.31 8.41 -6.83
C GLY A 100 -7.20 7.57 -5.56
N GLY A 101 -6.72 8.17 -4.46
CA GLY A 101 -6.62 7.56 -3.14
C GLY A 101 -7.96 7.16 -2.51
N TYR A 102 -9.08 7.78 -2.91
CA TYR A 102 -10.39 7.47 -2.35
C TYR A 102 -10.94 6.11 -2.79
N VAL A 103 -10.63 5.68 -4.01
CA VAL A 103 -11.15 4.41 -4.56
C VAL A 103 -10.63 3.18 -3.82
N PRO A 104 -9.31 3.01 -3.57
CA PRO A 104 -8.84 1.89 -2.76
C PRO A 104 -9.33 1.95 -1.32
N ARG A 105 -9.63 3.13 -0.74
CA ARG A 105 -10.30 3.24 0.56
C ARG A 105 -11.74 2.70 0.52
N GLN A 106 -12.50 3.01 -0.53
CA GLN A 106 -13.83 2.42 -0.74
C GLN A 106 -13.75 0.90 -0.86
N ASN A 107 -12.81 0.39 -1.64
CA ASN A 107 -12.61 -1.06 -1.79
C ASN A 107 -12.23 -1.73 -0.46
N ALA A 108 -11.32 -1.13 0.31
CA ALA A 108 -10.97 -1.60 1.64
C ALA A 108 -12.18 -1.64 2.59
N ARG A 109 -13.06 -0.64 2.54
CA ARG A 109 -14.32 -0.63 3.31
C ARG A 109 -15.31 -1.71 2.87
N MET A 110 -15.38 -2.03 1.57
CA MET A 110 -16.22 -3.14 1.11
C MET A 110 -15.69 -4.49 1.59
N VAL A 111 -14.38 -4.73 1.45
CA VAL A 111 -13.72 -5.96 1.94
C VAL A 111 -13.89 -6.10 3.46
N GLN A 112 -13.72 -4.99 4.20
CA GLN A 112 -14.02 -4.88 5.62
C GLN A 112 -15.43 -5.38 5.97
N MET A 113 -16.45 -4.89 5.28
CA MET A 113 -17.84 -5.28 5.55
C MET A 113 -18.08 -6.78 5.30
N LEU A 114 -17.45 -7.34 4.27
CA LEU A 114 -17.54 -8.78 3.95
C LEU A 114 -16.82 -9.65 4.99
N LEU A 115 -15.71 -9.16 5.54
CA LEU A 115 -14.90 -9.86 6.55
C LEU A 115 -15.28 -9.52 8.00
N ALA A 116 -16.27 -8.67 8.24
CA ALA A 116 -16.61 -8.18 9.58
C ALA A 116 -16.88 -9.32 10.58
N LYS A 117 -17.60 -10.36 10.17
CA LYS A 117 -17.89 -11.54 11.00
C LYS A 117 -16.66 -12.43 11.27
N HIS A 118 -15.57 -12.20 10.54
CA HIS A 118 -14.29 -12.91 10.64
C HIS A 118 -13.19 -12.05 11.28
N GLY A 119 -13.57 -10.93 11.93
CA GLY A 119 -12.60 -10.02 12.57
C GLY A 119 -11.95 -9.02 11.61
N GLY A 120 -12.47 -8.84 10.39
CA GLY A 120 -12.04 -7.78 9.48
C GLY A 120 -12.16 -6.40 10.14
N ILE A 121 -11.06 -5.64 10.16
CA ILE A 121 -11.03 -4.25 10.63
C ILE A 121 -10.41 -3.29 9.61
N TYR A 122 -11.12 -2.22 9.25
CA TYR A 122 -10.60 -1.20 8.35
C TYR A 122 -9.76 -0.25 9.18
N ILE A 123 -8.53 -0.05 8.76
CA ILE A 123 -7.58 0.82 9.44
C ILE A 123 -7.11 1.93 8.49
N MET A 124 -6.85 3.10 9.04
CA MET A 124 -6.23 4.20 8.29
C MET A 124 -4.71 4.02 8.24
N ASN A 125 -4.02 4.79 7.39
CA ASN A 125 -2.56 4.81 7.38
C ASN A 125 -1.97 5.22 8.75
N ASP A 126 -2.68 6.09 9.48
CA ASP A 126 -2.29 6.56 10.82
C ASP A 126 -2.60 5.56 11.95
N ASP A 127 -3.09 4.37 11.60
CA ASP A 127 -3.28 3.25 12.53
C ASP A 127 -2.22 2.16 12.34
N PHE A 128 -1.24 2.37 11.46
CA PHE A 128 -0.25 1.37 11.08
C PHE A 128 0.61 0.91 12.27
N GLU A 129 0.93 1.82 13.18
CA GLU A 129 1.64 1.53 14.43
C GLU A 129 0.82 0.67 15.39
N LYS A 130 -0.51 0.61 15.22
CA LYS A 130 -1.43 -0.19 16.05
C LYS A 130 -1.59 -1.63 15.55
N LEU A 131 -0.94 -2.02 14.45
CA LEU A 131 -0.96 -3.39 13.92
C LEU A 131 -0.72 -4.50 14.97
N PRO A 132 0.26 -4.37 15.92
CA PRO A 132 0.45 -5.37 16.96
C PRO A 132 -0.79 -5.59 17.83
N LEU A 133 -1.54 -4.53 18.12
CA LEU A 133 -2.77 -4.61 18.91
C LEU A 133 -3.87 -5.34 18.13
N TYR A 134 -4.09 -4.97 16.86
CA TYR A 134 -5.11 -5.63 16.02
C TYR A 134 -4.86 -7.13 15.87
N PHE A 135 -3.62 -7.53 15.59
CA PHE A 135 -3.30 -8.95 15.48
C PHE A 135 -3.45 -9.71 16.80
N ARG A 136 -3.13 -9.09 17.94
CA ARG A 136 -3.33 -9.71 19.26
C ARG A 136 -4.81 -9.90 19.60
N MET A 137 -5.69 -9.05 19.08
CA MET A 137 -7.14 -9.18 19.21
C MET A 137 -7.76 -10.17 18.20
N GLY A 138 -6.95 -10.80 17.34
CA GLY A 138 -7.43 -11.72 16.31
C GLY A 138 -8.09 -11.02 15.13
N CYS A 139 -7.84 -9.72 14.93
CA CYS A 139 -8.37 -8.99 13.79
C CYS A 139 -7.61 -9.30 12.50
N ILE A 140 -8.26 -9.06 11.37
CA ILE A 140 -7.68 -9.03 10.03
C ILE A 140 -7.65 -7.55 9.56
N PRO A 141 -6.53 -6.83 9.74
CA PRO A 141 -6.44 -5.43 9.35
C PRO A 141 -6.50 -5.26 7.83
N ILE A 142 -7.33 -4.32 7.38
CA ILE A 142 -7.59 -4.02 5.98
C ILE A 142 -7.38 -2.53 5.77
N MET A 143 -6.55 -2.15 4.81
CA MET A 143 -6.28 -0.74 4.51
C MET A 143 -6.25 -0.46 3.01
N THR A 144 -6.19 0.83 2.66
CA THR A 144 -5.87 1.26 1.29
C THR A 144 -4.44 0.84 0.94
N GLY A 145 -4.22 0.33 -0.27
CA GLY A 145 -2.88 0.08 -0.76
C GLY A 145 -2.12 1.35 -1.19
N MET A 146 -2.79 2.51 -1.26
CA MET A 146 -2.13 3.76 -1.67
C MET A 146 -1.17 4.26 -0.59
N PRO A 147 0.04 4.69 -0.97
CA PRO A 147 0.94 5.37 -0.03
C PRO A 147 0.35 6.74 0.37
N PRO A 148 0.65 7.23 1.58
CA PRO A 148 0.10 8.49 2.10
C PRO A 148 0.78 9.74 1.51
N TYR A 149 1.31 9.69 0.28
CA TYR A 149 2.00 10.82 -0.33
C TYR A 149 1.03 11.96 -0.67
N GLY A 150 -0.18 11.65 -1.14
CA GLY A 150 -1.22 12.65 -1.40
C GLY A 150 -0.70 13.82 -2.24
N TYR A 151 -0.85 15.05 -1.73
CA TYR A 151 -0.38 16.26 -2.42
C TYR A 151 1.15 16.35 -2.59
N TRP A 152 1.92 15.54 -1.86
CA TRP A 152 3.37 15.42 -1.95
C TRP A 152 3.83 14.31 -2.91
N GLU A 153 2.92 13.71 -3.69
CA GLU A 153 3.29 12.78 -4.76
C GLU A 153 4.28 13.44 -5.72
N LYS A 154 5.40 12.76 -5.97
CA LYS A 154 6.42 13.25 -6.90
C LYS A 154 5.88 13.21 -8.34
N PRO A 155 5.92 14.33 -9.08
CA PRO A 155 5.59 14.33 -10.50
C PRO A 155 6.50 13.38 -11.28
N SER A 156 5.96 12.72 -12.30
CA SER A 156 6.76 11.93 -13.23
C SER A 156 7.33 12.80 -14.34
N GLN A 157 8.44 12.39 -14.95
CA GLN A 157 9.04 13.11 -16.08
C GLN A 157 8.13 13.10 -17.33
N THR A 158 7.29 12.08 -17.50
CA THR A 158 6.58 11.79 -18.75
C THR A 158 5.05 11.92 -18.63
N GLY A 159 4.52 12.40 -17.51
CA GLY A 159 3.08 12.55 -17.34
C GLY A 159 2.61 12.94 -15.93
N ARG A 160 1.30 13.16 -15.80
CA ARG A 160 0.67 13.59 -14.54
C ARG A 160 0.18 12.43 -13.68
N ILE A 161 0.10 11.20 -14.21
CA ILE A 161 -0.37 10.03 -13.48
C ILE A 161 0.56 9.73 -12.28
N PRO A 162 0.02 9.55 -11.06
CA PRO A 162 0.83 9.18 -9.90
C PRO A 162 1.65 7.92 -10.16
N GLN A 163 2.97 7.99 -9.95
CA GLN A 163 3.86 6.84 -10.09
C GLN A 163 3.65 5.87 -8.93
N HIS A 164 3.59 6.40 -7.70
CA HIS A 164 3.45 5.59 -6.51
C HIS A 164 1.98 5.31 -6.23
N ARG A 165 1.50 4.18 -6.73
CA ARG A 165 0.12 3.73 -6.53
C ARG A 165 0.06 2.55 -5.57
N THR A 166 -1.05 1.82 -5.64
CA THR A 166 -1.37 0.75 -4.70
C THR A 166 -0.38 -0.43 -4.68
N ASP A 167 0.44 -0.65 -5.71
CA ASP A 167 1.51 -1.65 -5.62
C ASP A 167 2.68 -1.13 -4.75
N THR A 168 3.07 0.13 -4.94
CA THR A 168 4.13 0.79 -4.16
C THR A 168 3.79 0.86 -2.67
N GLY A 169 2.59 1.31 -2.31
CA GLY A 169 2.23 1.45 -0.90
C GLY A 169 2.22 0.09 -0.16
N VAL A 170 1.83 -0.98 -0.85
CA VAL A 170 1.92 -2.35 -0.32
C VAL A 170 3.36 -2.78 -0.12
N PHE A 171 4.21 -2.58 -1.13
CA PHE A 171 5.62 -2.92 -1.03
C PHE A 171 6.30 -2.17 0.12
N LEU A 172 6.09 -0.86 0.23
CA LEU A 172 6.65 -0.05 1.30
C LEU A 172 6.10 -0.44 2.68
N SER A 173 4.84 -0.85 2.77
CA SER A 173 4.28 -1.37 4.02
C SER A 173 4.99 -2.65 4.45
N ALA A 174 5.27 -3.56 3.52
CA ALA A 174 6.02 -4.77 3.80
C ALA A 174 7.47 -4.48 4.21
N GLU A 175 8.13 -3.56 3.51
CA GLU A 175 9.50 -3.11 3.80
C GLU A 175 9.61 -2.53 5.21
N VAL A 176 8.75 -1.58 5.58
CA VAL A 176 8.76 -0.95 6.91
C VAL A 176 8.53 -1.97 8.03
N LEU A 177 7.66 -2.96 7.80
CA LEU A 177 7.42 -4.02 8.77
C LEU A 177 8.58 -5.03 8.86
N GLY A 178 9.52 -5.03 7.92
CA GLY A 178 10.47 -6.13 7.73
C GLY A 178 9.76 -7.45 7.44
N ALA A 179 8.60 -7.39 6.76
CA ALA A 179 7.76 -8.55 6.49
C ALA A 179 8.46 -9.49 5.51
N LYS A 180 8.40 -10.80 5.77
CA LYS A 180 9.05 -11.80 4.90
C LYS A 180 8.44 -11.89 3.50
N ARG A 181 7.19 -11.46 3.31
CA ARG A 181 6.46 -11.59 2.04
C ARG A 181 5.51 -10.43 1.80
N ALA A 182 5.62 -9.84 0.61
CA ALA A 182 4.56 -9.07 -0.03
C ALA A 182 3.95 -9.91 -1.15
N ILE A 183 2.63 -10.15 -1.11
CA ILE A 183 1.92 -10.99 -2.08
C ILE A 183 0.96 -10.12 -2.88
N PHE A 184 1.02 -10.22 -4.21
CA PHE A 184 0.18 -9.43 -5.11
C PHE A 184 -0.83 -10.33 -5.82
N ILE A 185 -2.09 -10.28 -5.38
CA ILE A 185 -3.18 -11.04 -6.01
C ILE A 185 -3.69 -10.27 -7.22
N LYS A 186 -3.46 -10.84 -8.39
CA LYS A 186 -3.80 -10.30 -9.72
C LYS A 186 -4.64 -11.32 -10.50
N ASP A 187 -4.92 -11.02 -11.76
CA ASP A 187 -5.75 -11.83 -12.65
C ASP A 187 -4.94 -12.55 -13.73
N GLU A 188 -3.63 -12.67 -13.53
CA GLU A 188 -2.71 -13.41 -14.38
C GLU A 188 -1.85 -14.33 -13.49
N ALA A 189 -1.29 -15.40 -14.08
CA ALA A 189 -0.52 -16.38 -13.33
C ALA A 189 0.80 -15.82 -12.75
N GLY A 190 1.33 -14.75 -13.36
CA GLY A 190 2.60 -14.15 -12.97
C GLY A 190 3.07 -13.09 -13.95
N LEU A 191 4.38 -12.90 -14.01
CA LEU A 191 5.02 -12.09 -15.04
C LEU A 191 5.19 -12.92 -16.31
N TYR A 192 4.95 -12.28 -17.45
CA TYR A 192 5.14 -12.81 -18.81
C TYR A 192 6.08 -11.88 -19.58
N ASP A 193 6.57 -12.32 -20.74
CA ASP A 193 7.48 -11.52 -21.56
C ASP A 193 6.76 -10.36 -22.28
N ASP A 194 5.44 -10.46 -22.46
CA ASP A 194 4.54 -9.41 -22.98
C ASP A 194 3.19 -9.44 -22.21
N ASP A 195 2.28 -8.50 -22.50
CA ASP A 195 0.93 -8.47 -21.92
C ASP A 195 0.11 -9.66 -22.44
N PRO A 196 -0.16 -10.70 -21.62
CA PRO A 196 -0.82 -11.93 -22.08
C PRO A 196 -2.27 -11.71 -22.51
N LYS A 197 -2.87 -10.57 -22.13
CA LYS A 197 -4.22 -10.17 -22.59
C LYS A 197 -4.21 -9.59 -24.00
N LYS A 198 -3.07 -9.13 -24.49
CA LYS A 198 -2.88 -8.55 -25.83
C LYS A 198 -2.16 -9.51 -26.77
N ASN A 199 -1.24 -10.30 -26.23
CA ASN A 199 -0.43 -11.23 -26.98
C ASN A 199 -0.62 -12.65 -26.43
N LYS A 200 -1.27 -13.52 -27.21
CA LYS A 200 -1.56 -14.90 -26.81
C LYS A 200 -0.31 -15.80 -26.74
N ALA A 201 0.81 -15.34 -27.27
CA ALA A 201 2.09 -16.07 -27.27
C ALA A 201 3.07 -15.54 -26.19
N ALA A 202 2.60 -14.62 -25.34
CA ALA A 202 3.38 -14.03 -24.25
C ALA A 202 3.78 -15.04 -23.17
#